data_AF-A0A7M7K678-F1
#
_entry.id   AF-A0A7M7K678-F1
#
_cell.length_a   1.000
_cell.length_b   1.000
_cell.length_c   1.000
_cell.angle_alpha   90.00
_cell.angle_beta   90.00
_cell.angle_gamma   90.00
#
_symmetry.space_group_name_H-M   'P 1'
#
loop_
_entity.id
_entity.type
_entity.pdbx_description
1 polymer ?
#
loop_
_entity_poly.entity_id
_entity_poly.type
_entity_poly.pdbx_seq_one_letter_code
_entity_poly.pdbx_strand_id
1 'polypeptide(L)'
;MLGDSPIQILKVLPLVIPEYPVNFTYLLNSWDIEVVAKIGEGSFSEVFQVRKIEPSGDENTQTEYVIKVVPVGNHGQPKFDDLLPEMHMSLAGRDLQESDVNRAPTFIGLQGMHLVYGEFTDEMASACQIFATNFPDDAEHPLPSERPVDQYFIVFFTSYDGVELETILPKLTTEQKCSIVLQITLGLAAAEAAFDFEHRDLHLSNLVVSDYEINNNDTSNDDDGGCASIATTVSSDNNDHSSMIEFRVEGKSYWVNSFGKKIALIDYGMSRLVVDETLYTSFSSSILEGHNLQRKTYREQHKLVGGIGNYRTAMPETNGLWIKFLICKLFPKRPLNPNKAQYAIQVNQLYEALMLKPVCARNCLSLLAFNGNGGLPT
;
A
#
# COMPACT_ATOMS: atom_id res chain seq x y z
N MET A 1 -19.70 34.19 4.60
CA MET A 1 -19.12 33.78 3.32
C MET A 1 -19.11 32.25 3.33
N LEU A 2 -20.21 31.63 2.89
CA LEU A 2 -20.29 30.17 2.71
C LEU A 2 -19.49 29.86 1.44
N GLY A 3 -18.18 29.68 1.60
CA GLY A 3 -17.27 29.42 0.49
C GLY A 3 -17.41 27.98 0.00
N ASP A 4 -17.65 27.81 -1.30
CA ASP A 4 -17.32 26.66 -2.17
C ASP A 4 -17.67 25.20 -1.77
N SER A 5 -18.27 24.96 -0.60
CA SER A 5 -18.44 23.63 0.01
C SER A 5 -19.33 22.63 -0.75
N PRO A 6 -20.51 22.99 -1.30
CA PRO A 6 -21.43 21.97 -1.81
C PRO A 6 -20.91 21.27 -3.07
N ILE A 7 -20.26 22.00 -3.98
CA ILE A 7 -19.86 21.48 -5.29
C ILE A 7 -18.64 20.55 -5.17
N GLN A 8 -17.72 20.84 -4.25
CA GLN A 8 -16.48 20.08 -4.09
C GLN A 8 -16.73 18.71 -3.47
N ILE A 9 -17.72 18.60 -2.56
CA ILE A 9 -18.14 17.33 -1.97
C ILE A 9 -18.71 16.39 -3.05
N LEU A 10 -19.42 16.92 -4.06
CA LEU A 10 -20.06 16.09 -5.09
C LEU A 10 -19.09 15.18 -5.86
N LYS A 11 -17.81 15.53 -5.98
CA LYS A 11 -16.82 14.68 -6.66
C LYS A 11 -16.38 13.48 -5.81
N VAL A 12 -16.41 13.61 -4.49
CA VAL A 12 -15.99 12.53 -3.58
C VAL A 12 -17.15 11.62 -3.17
N LEU A 13 -18.40 12.10 -3.21
CA LEU A 13 -19.58 11.31 -2.83
C LEU A 13 -19.68 9.95 -3.54
N PRO A 14 -19.44 9.83 -4.86
CA PRO A 14 -19.51 8.54 -5.55
C PRO A 14 -18.43 7.54 -5.13
N LEU A 15 -17.40 7.99 -4.41
CA LEU A 15 -16.25 7.18 -3.99
C LEU A 15 -16.40 6.69 -2.53
N VAL A 16 -17.39 7.19 -1.80
CA VAL A 16 -17.58 6.88 -0.38
C VAL A 16 -18.88 6.11 -0.15
N ILE A 17 -18.93 5.35 0.93
CA ILE A 17 -20.10 4.57 1.32
C ILE A 17 -20.54 4.93 2.75
N PRO A 18 -21.80 5.31 2.99
CA PRO A 18 -22.79 5.68 1.97
C PRO A 18 -22.38 6.97 1.22
N GLU A 19 -23.03 7.27 0.09
CA GLU A 19 -22.76 8.46 -0.75
C GLU A 19 -23.27 9.78 -0.12
N TYR A 20 -23.09 9.96 1.19
CA TYR A 20 -23.38 11.18 1.94
C TYR A 20 -22.52 11.26 3.23
N PRO A 21 -22.30 12.45 3.80
CA PRO A 21 -21.53 12.60 5.04
C PRO A 21 -22.16 11.84 6.21
N VAL A 22 -21.35 11.10 6.95
CA VAL A 22 -21.73 10.42 8.21
C VAL A 22 -20.89 10.96 9.37
N ASN A 23 -21.18 10.57 10.62
CA ASN A 23 -20.30 10.88 11.76
C ASN A 23 -19.42 9.67 12.13
N PHE A 24 -18.41 9.87 12.98
CA PHE A 24 -17.52 8.77 13.39
C PHE A 24 -18.26 7.65 14.12
N THR A 25 -19.26 7.96 14.95
CA THR A 25 -20.09 6.94 15.61
C THR A 25 -20.80 6.03 14.60
N TYR A 26 -21.37 6.61 13.54
CA TYR A 26 -21.99 5.84 12.46
C TYR A 26 -20.94 4.97 11.77
N LEU A 27 -19.78 5.52 11.40
CA LEU A 27 -18.71 4.78 10.75
C LEU A 27 -18.31 3.56 11.58
N LEU A 28 -17.94 3.76 12.86
CA LEU A 28 -17.48 2.69 13.74
C LEU A 28 -18.56 1.60 13.91
N ASN A 29 -19.81 2.00 14.12
CA ASN A 29 -20.92 1.06 14.26
C ASN A 29 -21.26 0.33 12.95
N SER A 30 -21.15 0.99 11.79
CA SER A 30 -21.51 0.39 10.50
C SER A 30 -20.58 -0.74 10.05
N TRP A 31 -19.36 -0.75 10.58
CA TRP A 31 -18.36 -1.79 10.33
C TRP A 31 -18.17 -2.74 11.51
N ASP A 32 -18.92 -2.54 12.60
CA ASP A 32 -18.73 -3.23 13.87
C ASP A 32 -17.27 -3.18 14.32
N ILE A 33 -16.66 -1.99 14.36
CA ILE A 33 -15.25 -1.81 14.73
C ILE A 33 -15.08 -0.89 15.93
N GLU A 34 -14.05 -1.16 16.73
CA GLU A 34 -13.62 -0.33 17.83
C GLU A 34 -12.16 0.13 17.68
N VAL A 35 -11.85 1.29 18.27
CA VAL A 35 -10.54 1.91 18.22
C VAL A 35 -9.61 1.23 19.21
N VAL A 36 -8.47 0.73 18.72
CA VAL A 36 -7.42 0.12 19.55
C VAL A 36 -6.43 1.20 19.99
N ALA A 37 -5.83 1.89 19.04
CA ALA A 37 -4.84 2.93 19.29
C ALA A 37 -4.66 3.84 18.06
N LYS A 38 -4.16 5.05 18.28
CA LYS A 38 -3.51 5.84 17.21
C LYS A 38 -2.08 5.30 17.05
N ILE A 39 -1.71 4.94 15.83
CA ILE A 39 -0.44 4.27 15.53
C ILE A 39 0.53 5.14 14.72
N GLY A 40 0.08 6.27 14.19
CA GLY A 40 0.96 7.21 13.50
C GLY A 40 0.25 8.45 12.96
N GLU A 41 1.09 9.37 12.46
CA GLU A 41 0.69 10.57 11.75
C GLU A 41 1.42 10.62 10.40
N GLY A 42 0.68 10.97 9.34
CA GLY A 42 1.23 11.36 8.05
C GLY A 42 1.20 12.87 7.89
N SER A 43 1.61 13.40 6.73
CA SER A 43 1.67 14.87 6.53
C SER A 43 0.35 15.60 6.80
N PHE A 44 -0.78 14.95 6.51
CA PHE A 44 -2.11 15.48 6.79
C PHE A 44 -3.03 14.48 7.48
N SER A 45 -2.58 13.26 7.77
CA SER A 45 -3.48 12.18 8.18
C SER A 45 -3.16 11.62 9.56
N GLU A 46 -4.18 11.18 10.26
CA GLU A 46 -4.03 10.37 11.48
C GLU A 46 -4.35 8.92 11.17
N VAL A 47 -3.54 8.00 11.72
CA VAL A 47 -3.70 6.57 11.45
C VAL A 47 -4.06 5.86 12.74
N PHE A 48 -5.18 5.16 12.72
CA PHE A 48 -5.71 4.39 13.86
C PHE A 48 -5.70 2.91 13.53
N GLN A 49 -5.22 2.10 14.47
CA GLN A 49 -5.50 0.67 14.48
C GLN A 49 -6.89 0.45 15.08
N VAL A 50 -7.69 -0.37 14.41
CA VAL A 50 -9.04 -0.74 14.84
C VAL A 50 -9.22 -2.24 14.75
N ARG A 51 -10.18 -2.80 15.47
CA ARG A 51 -10.50 -4.23 15.43
C ARG A 51 -11.99 -4.45 15.29
N LYS A 52 -12.39 -5.56 14.66
CA LYS A 52 -13.80 -5.96 14.59
C LYS A 52 -14.30 -6.44 15.95
N ILE A 53 -15.53 -6.04 16.26
CA ILE A 53 -16.32 -6.49 17.39
C ILE A 53 -17.01 -7.80 16.96
N GLU A 54 -16.44 -8.93 17.36
CA GLU A 54 -17.01 -10.25 17.11
C GLU A 54 -18.23 -10.49 18.03
N PRO A 55 -19.39 -10.94 17.50
CA PRO A 55 -20.58 -11.22 18.31
C PRO A 55 -20.38 -12.31 19.37
N SER A 56 -19.39 -13.18 19.17
CA SER A 56 -19.25 -14.45 19.89
C SER A 56 -18.30 -14.40 21.10
N GLY A 57 -17.58 -13.29 21.32
CA GLY A 57 -16.58 -13.21 22.39
C GLY A 57 -15.43 -14.22 22.27
N ASP A 58 -15.21 -14.80 21.08
CA ASP A 58 -14.05 -15.64 20.83
C ASP A 58 -12.82 -14.74 20.62
N GLU A 59 -12.13 -14.45 21.73
CA GLU A 59 -10.95 -13.58 21.76
C GLU A 59 -9.79 -14.08 20.87
N ASN A 60 -9.86 -15.33 20.37
CA ASN A 60 -8.78 -15.96 19.61
C ASN A 60 -8.72 -15.59 18.12
N THR A 61 -9.69 -14.83 17.59
CA THR A 61 -9.68 -14.40 16.16
C THR A 61 -9.99 -12.92 15.98
N GLN A 62 -9.29 -12.04 16.73
CA GLN A 62 -9.40 -10.61 16.50
C GLN A 62 -8.74 -10.22 15.17
N THR A 63 -9.55 -9.90 14.18
CA THR A 63 -9.06 -9.36 12.91
C THR A 63 -8.81 -7.86 13.05
N GLU A 64 -7.57 -7.45 12.81
CA GLU A 64 -7.13 -6.06 12.89
C GLU A 64 -7.26 -5.35 11.53
N TYR A 65 -7.51 -4.05 11.61
CA TYR A 65 -7.68 -3.16 10.47
C TYR A 65 -7.04 -1.80 10.78
N VAL A 66 -6.98 -0.95 9.76
CA VAL A 66 -6.46 0.41 9.86
C VAL A 66 -7.49 1.41 9.34
N ILE A 67 -7.61 2.54 10.03
CA ILE A 67 -8.31 3.71 9.54
C ILE A 67 -7.31 4.85 9.36
N LYS A 68 -7.15 5.35 8.14
CA LYS A 68 -6.46 6.62 7.85
C LYS A 68 -7.50 7.73 7.75
N VAL A 69 -7.37 8.75 8.59
CA VAL A 69 -8.29 9.89 8.71
C VAL A 69 -7.60 11.15 8.20
N VAL A 70 -8.16 11.79 7.16
CA VAL A 70 -7.62 13.01 6.55
C VAL A 70 -8.60 14.15 6.71
N PRO A 71 -8.32 15.19 7.51
CA PRO A 71 -9.14 16.39 7.57
C PRO A 71 -9.02 17.16 6.25
N VAL A 72 -10.15 17.65 5.72
CA VAL A 72 -10.24 18.30 4.42
C VAL A 72 -11.05 19.59 4.46
N GLY A 73 -10.68 20.53 3.60
CA GLY A 73 -11.49 21.71 3.28
C GLY A 73 -11.23 22.96 4.13
N ASN A 74 -10.64 22.85 5.32
CA ASN A 74 -10.26 24.03 6.11
C ASN A 74 -8.88 24.61 5.72
N HIS A 75 -8.57 25.81 6.19
CA HIS A 75 -7.30 26.48 5.90
C HIS A 75 -6.11 25.63 6.36
N GLY A 76 -5.15 25.39 5.47
CA GLY A 76 -3.96 24.56 5.74
C GLY A 76 -4.19 23.06 5.55
N GLN A 77 -5.42 22.63 5.24
CA GLN A 77 -5.76 21.25 4.92
C GLN A 77 -5.80 21.04 3.40
N PRO A 78 -5.66 19.79 2.93
CA PRO A 78 -5.95 19.44 1.55
C PRO A 78 -7.39 19.79 1.18
N LYS A 79 -7.60 20.16 -0.09
CA LYS A 79 -8.94 20.26 -0.67
C LYS A 79 -9.46 18.86 -1.00
N PHE A 80 -10.77 18.73 -1.16
CA PHE A 80 -11.39 17.48 -1.64
C PHE A 80 -10.77 16.99 -2.94
N ASP A 81 -10.56 17.89 -3.90
CA ASP A 81 -9.96 17.58 -5.20
C ASP A 81 -8.52 17.04 -5.08
N ASP A 82 -7.77 17.46 -4.05
CA ASP A 82 -6.39 17.02 -3.84
C ASP A 82 -6.32 15.55 -3.39
N LEU A 83 -7.41 14.99 -2.86
CA LEU A 83 -7.49 13.58 -2.44
C LEU A 83 -8.05 12.65 -3.52
N LEU A 84 -8.61 13.17 -4.61
CA LEU A 84 -9.18 12.35 -5.68
C LEU A 84 -8.18 11.31 -6.25
N PRO A 85 -6.88 11.64 -6.48
CA PRO A 85 -5.93 10.63 -6.94
C PRO A 85 -5.77 9.48 -5.95
N GLU A 86 -5.67 9.77 -4.65
CA GLU A 86 -5.54 8.75 -3.61
C GLU A 86 -6.80 7.89 -3.49
N MET A 87 -7.98 8.52 -3.45
CA MET A 87 -9.26 7.82 -3.36
C MET A 87 -9.50 6.88 -4.55
N HIS A 88 -9.27 7.35 -5.78
CA HIS A 88 -9.43 6.51 -6.96
C HIS A 88 -8.39 5.39 -7.00
N MET A 89 -7.14 5.66 -6.60
CA MET A 89 -6.13 4.61 -6.57
C MET A 89 -6.42 3.57 -5.49
N SER A 90 -7.01 3.93 -4.35
CA SER A 90 -7.43 2.95 -3.34
C SER A 90 -8.53 2.01 -3.86
N LEU A 91 -9.50 2.53 -4.62
CA LEU A 91 -10.52 1.71 -5.28
C LEU A 91 -9.92 0.84 -6.38
N ALA A 92 -9.11 1.43 -7.26
CA ALA A 92 -8.42 0.71 -8.33
C ALA A 92 -7.49 -0.38 -7.78
N GLY A 93 -6.79 -0.10 -6.68
CA GLY A 93 -5.92 -1.04 -5.97
C GLY A 93 -6.68 -2.25 -5.43
N ARG A 94 -7.89 -2.03 -4.89
CA ARG A 94 -8.79 -3.13 -4.50
C ARG A 94 -9.13 -4.03 -5.69
N ASP A 95 -9.45 -3.44 -6.84
CA ASP A 95 -9.79 -4.19 -8.05
C ASP A 95 -8.56 -4.94 -8.62
N LEU A 96 -7.35 -4.37 -8.50
CA LEU A 96 -6.11 -5.02 -8.92
C LEU A 96 -5.81 -6.30 -8.11
N GLN A 97 -6.20 -6.41 -6.84
CA GLN A 97 -5.89 -7.61 -6.05
C GLN A 97 -6.47 -8.88 -6.66
N GLU A 98 -7.66 -8.77 -7.25
CA GLU A 98 -8.43 -9.90 -7.79
C GLU A 98 -8.61 -9.87 -9.32
N SER A 99 -7.98 -8.92 -10.01
CA SER A 99 -8.09 -8.80 -11.47
C SER A 99 -7.63 -10.07 -12.20
N ASP A 100 -8.39 -10.50 -13.21
CA ASP A 100 -7.96 -11.61 -14.06
C ASP A 100 -6.91 -11.21 -15.10
N VAL A 101 -6.76 -9.91 -15.37
CA VAL A 101 -5.90 -9.38 -16.44
C VAL A 101 -4.65 -8.72 -15.85
N ASN A 102 -4.82 -7.85 -14.86
CA ASN A 102 -3.76 -7.07 -14.23
C ASN A 102 -3.79 -7.29 -12.71
N ARG A 103 -3.41 -8.49 -12.27
CA ARG A 103 -3.45 -8.89 -10.86
C ARG A 103 -2.23 -8.37 -10.10
N ALA A 104 -2.46 -7.59 -9.05
CA ALA A 104 -1.45 -7.13 -8.10
C ALA A 104 -1.95 -7.23 -6.66
N PRO A 105 -1.67 -8.34 -5.96
CA PRO A 105 -2.02 -8.52 -4.55
C PRO A 105 -1.24 -7.60 -3.59
N THR A 106 -0.37 -6.74 -4.13
CA THR A 106 0.50 -5.83 -3.39
C THR A 106 -0.10 -4.45 -3.17
N PHE A 107 -1.34 -4.19 -3.56
CA PHE A 107 -2.06 -2.99 -3.14
C PHE A 107 -2.76 -3.28 -1.81
N ILE A 108 -2.88 -2.30 -0.91
CA ILE A 108 -3.52 -2.49 0.39
C ILE A 108 -5.02 -2.83 0.25
N GLY A 109 -5.53 -3.72 1.09
CA GLY A 109 -6.93 -4.16 1.08
C GLY A 109 -7.91 -3.09 1.55
N LEU A 110 -8.45 -2.30 0.62
CA LEU A 110 -9.50 -1.32 0.95
C LEU A 110 -10.83 -2.03 1.25
N GLN A 111 -11.35 -1.81 2.46
CA GLN A 111 -12.69 -2.22 2.87
C GLN A 111 -13.74 -1.20 2.42
N GLY A 112 -13.45 0.09 2.61
CA GLY A 112 -14.33 1.18 2.20
C GLY A 112 -13.74 2.56 2.46
N MET A 113 -14.35 3.58 1.88
CA MET A 113 -14.03 4.99 2.17
C MET A 113 -15.28 5.72 2.65
N HIS A 114 -15.12 6.67 3.56
CA HIS A 114 -16.23 7.44 4.14
C HIS A 114 -15.92 8.93 4.08
N LEU A 115 -16.95 9.72 3.76
CA LEU A 115 -16.95 11.14 4.05
C LEU A 115 -17.53 11.32 5.45
N VAL A 116 -16.72 11.80 6.38
CA VAL A 116 -17.13 12.02 7.77
C VAL A 116 -17.25 13.52 8.04
N TYR A 117 -18.26 13.92 8.81
CA TYR A 117 -18.48 15.28 9.25
C TYR A 117 -18.75 15.31 10.76
N GLY A 118 -18.05 16.20 11.46
CA GLY A 118 -18.20 16.39 12.91
C GLY A 118 -16.93 16.04 13.68
N GLU A 119 -17.08 15.68 14.94
CA GLU A 119 -15.98 15.46 15.87
C GLU A 119 -15.62 13.98 16.04
N PHE A 120 -14.38 13.74 16.46
CA PHE A 120 -13.92 12.41 16.87
C PHE A 120 -14.76 11.91 18.06
N THR A 121 -14.95 10.59 18.17
CA THR A 121 -15.53 10.01 19.37
C THR A 121 -14.58 10.14 20.56
N ASP A 122 -15.09 9.96 21.78
CA ASP A 122 -14.30 10.04 23.01
C ASP A 122 -13.12 9.04 23.00
N GLU A 123 -13.31 7.86 22.41
CA GLU A 123 -12.29 6.82 22.27
C GLU A 123 -11.17 7.25 21.32
N MET A 124 -11.52 7.82 20.16
CA MET A 124 -10.55 8.37 19.22
C MET A 124 -9.79 9.54 19.82
N ALA A 125 -10.48 10.44 20.52
CA ALA A 125 -9.86 11.57 21.20
C ALA A 125 -8.87 11.12 22.28
N SER A 126 -9.27 10.12 23.07
CA SER A 126 -8.41 9.49 24.09
C SER A 126 -7.18 8.85 23.45
N ALA A 127 -7.33 8.15 22.32
CA ALA A 127 -6.22 7.56 21.58
C ALA A 127 -5.23 8.61 21.08
N CYS A 128 -5.70 9.76 20.57
CA CYS A 128 -4.84 10.88 20.19
C CYS A 128 -4.06 11.44 21.40
N GLN A 129 -4.71 11.61 22.54
CA GLN A 129 -4.05 12.11 23.75
C GLN A 129 -2.97 11.15 24.27
N ILE A 130 -3.24 9.83 24.23
CA ILE A 130 -2.27 8.79 24.60
C ILE A 130 -1.08 8.83 23.66
N PHE A 131 -1.31 8.92 22.34
CA PHE A 131 -0.25 9.01 21.35
C PHE A 131 0.63 10.24 21.58
N ALA A 132 0.04 11.44 21.72
CA ALA A 132 0.78 12.67 21.98
C ALA A 132 1.57 12.65 23.30
N THR A 133 1.08 11.91 24.30
CA THR A 133 1.79 11.74 25.58
C THR A 133 2.99 10.79 25.44
N ASN A 134 2.83 9.69 24.69
CA ASN A 134 3.85 8.65 24.56
C ASN A 134 4.91 8.97 23.49
N PHE A 135 4.52 9.71 22.45
CA PHE A 135 5.32 10.02 21.28
C PHE A 135 5.27 11.53 20.96
N PRO A 136 5.71 12.40 21.87
CA PRO A 136 5.57 13.85 21.71
C PRO A 136 6.35 14.41 20.50
N ASP A 137 7.42 13.74 20.08
CA ASP A 137 8.21 14.14 18.91
C ASP A 137 7.54 13.73 17.58
N ASP A 138 6.63 12.74 17.61
CA ASP A 138 5.90 12.24 16.44
C ASP A 138 4.46 12.80 16.35
N ALA A 139 4.00 13.49 17.38
CA ALA A 139 2.68 14.11 17.44
C ALA A 139 2.74 15.56 16.93
N GLU A 140 2.64 15.71 15.62
CA GLU A 140 2.75 16.99 14.91
C GLU A 140 1.37 17.68 14.72
N HIS A 141 0.28 16.92 14.80
CA HIS A 141 -1.07 17.41 14.56
C HIS A 141 -1.75 17.97 15.82
N PRO A 142 -2.65 18.97 15.67
CA PRO A 142 -3.42 19.50 16.80
C PRO A 142 -4.29 18.40 17.42
N LEU A 143 -4.51 18.48 18.74
CA LEU A 143 -5.40 17.55 19.43
C LEU A 143 -6.84 17.68 18.90
N PRO A 144 -7.66 16.61 18.98
CA PRO A 144 -9.05 16.67 18.50
C PRO A 144 -9.87 17.80 19.11
N SER A 145 -9.63 18.16 20.37
CA SER A 145 -10.28 19.29 21.08
C SER A 145 -9.91 20.68 20.55
N GLU A 146 -8.85 20.79 19.75
CA GLU A 146 -8.38 22.04 19.15
C GLU A 146 -8.92 22.23 17.72
N ARG A 147 -9.71 21.27 17.23
CA ARG A 147 -10.28 21.29 15.87
C ARG A 147 -11.65 21.95 15.83
N PRO A 148 -12.07 22.50 14.67
CA PRO A 148 -13.44 22.98 14.48
C PRO A 148 -14.46 21.84 14.59
N VAL A 149 -15.63 22.13 15.17
CA VAL A 149 -16.74 21.17 15.31
C VAL A 149 -17.39 20.80 13.97
N ASP A 150 -17.22 21.66 12.95
CA ASP A 150 -17.74 21.52 11.59
C ASP A 150 -16.68 21.02 10.60
N GLN A 151 -15.80 20.11 11.06
CA GLN A 151 -14.72 19.54 10.26
C GLN A 151 -15.21 18.39 9.37
N TYR A 152 -14.78 18.38 8.10
CA TYR A 152 -14.91 17.24 7.20
C TYR A 152 -13.64 16.38 7.22
N PHE A 153 -13.82 15.07 7.05
CA PHE A 153 -12.73 14.11 6.91
C PHE A 153 -13.01 13.14 5.76
N ILE A 154 -11.97 12.77 5.02
CA ILE A 154 -11.99 11.54 4.21
C ILE A 154 -11.33 10.45 5.02
N VAL A 155 -12.03 9.32 5.15
CA VAL A 155 -11.62 8.19 5.97
C VAL A 155 -11.44 6.97 5.09
N PHE A 156 -10.22 6.42 5.06
CA PHE A 156 -9.89 5.18 4.37
C PHE A 156 -9.89 4.05 5.39
N PHE A 157 -10.72 3.04 5.19
CA PHE A 157 -10.76 1.84 6.02
C PHE A 157 -10.12 0.68 5.26
N THR A 158 -8.99 0.18 5.76
CA THR A 158 -8.15 -0.83 5.09
C THR A 158 -7.84 -2.02 6.00
N SER A 159 -7.40 -3.13 5.40
CA SER A 159 -6.79 -4.24 6.12
C SER A 159 -5.53 -3.78 6.88
N TYR A 160 -5.18 -4.52 7.93
CA TYR A 160 -3.89 -4.42 8.58
C TYR A 160 -2.92 -5.40 7.91
N ASP A 161 -2.06 -4.90 7.02
CA ASP A 161 -1.09 -5.73 6.26
C ASP A 161 0.31 -5.73 6.90
N GLY A 162 0.36 -5.61 8.22
CA GLY A 162 1.58 -5.70 9.02
C GLY A 162 2.24 -4.35 9.29
N VAL A 163 3.57 -4.35 9.31
CA VAL A 163 4.38 -3.23 9.81
C VAL A 163 5.21 -2.61 8.69
N GLU A 164 5.60 -1.34 8.87
CA GLU A 164 6.45 -0.64 7.90
C GLU A 164 7.74 -1.41 7.57
N LEU A 165 8.08 -1.44 6.28
CA LEU A 165 9.25 -2.13 5.76
C LEU A 165 10.55 -1.61 6.40
N GLU A 166 10.63 -0.30 6.69
CA GLU A 166 11.81 0.28 7.35
C GLU A 166 12.05 -0.33 8.74
N THR A 167 10.99 -0.56 9.51
CA THR A 167 11.05 -1.12 10.87
C THR A 167 11.58 -2.54 10.88
N ILE A 168 11.21 -3.38 9.91
CA ILE A 168 11.63 -4.79 9.87
C ILE A 168 12.82 -5.07 8.96
N LEU A 169 13.29 -4.08 8.20
CA LEU A 169 14.39 -4.23 7.25
C LEU A 169 15.64 -4.94 7.82
N PRO A 170 16.06 -4.68 9.09
CA PRO A 170 17.21 -5.37 9.68
C PRO A 170 17.00 -6.88 9.90
N LYS A 171 15.75 -7.33 9.99
CA LYS A 171 15.36 -8.72 10.28
C LYS A 171 15.15 -9.57 9.03
N LEU A 172 14.95 -8.94 7.87
CA LEU A 172 14.68 -9.64 6.61
C LEU A 172 15.93 -10.36 6.05
N THR A 173 15.72 -11.58 5.55
CA THR A 173 16.76 -12.34 4.83
C THR A 173 17.05 -11.75 3.45
N THR A 174 18.09 -12.25 2.77
CA THR A 174 18.42 -11.78 1.41
C THR A 174 17.33 -12.20 0.42
N GLU A 175 16.81 -13.42 0.56
CA GLU A 175 15.73 -13.99 -0.25
C GLU A 175 14.44 -13.18 -0.10
N GLN A 176 14.05 -12.86 1.14
CA GLN A 176 12.86 -12.04 1.41
C GLN A 176 13.00 -10.66 0.77
N LYS A 177 14.17 -10.01 0.89
CA LYS A 177 14.41 -8.72 0.24
C LYS A 177 14.34 -8.82 -1.28
N CYS A 178 14.87 -9.88 -1.88
CA CYS A 178 14.79 -10.07 -3.33
C CYS A 178 13.35 -10.31 -3.79
N SER A 179 12.59 -11.13 -3.05
CA SER A 179 11.16 -11.35 -3.29
C SER A 179 10.37 -10.05 -3.22
N ILE A 180 10.58 -9.23 -2.19
CA ILE A 180 9.92 -7.92 -2.04
C ILE A 180 10.17 -7.02 -3.25
N VAL A 181 11.42 -6.96 -3.78
CA VAL A 181 11.71 -6.18 -5.00
C VAL A 181 10.89 -6.68 -6.18
N LEU A 182 10.76 -7.99 -6.36
CA LEU A 182 9.95 -8.58 -7.44
C LEU A 182 8.46 -8.33 -7.25
N GLN A 183 7.92 -8.54 -6.05
CA GLN A 183 6.52 -8.28 -5.73
C GLN A 183 6.15 -6.83 -6.06
N ILE A 184 6.97 -5.86 -5.62
CA ILE A 184 6.76 -4.44 -5.94
C ILE A 184 6.86 -4.17 -7.44
N THR A 185 7.85 -4.74 -8.12
CA THR A 185 8.05 -4.53 -9.57
C THR A 185 6.85 -5.05 -10.37
N LEU A 186 6.36 -6.24 -10.05
CA LEU A 186 5.19 -6.84 -10.71
C LEU A 186 3.91 -6.07 -10.40
N GLY A 187 3.71 -5.67 -9.13
CA GLY A 187 2.56 -4.88 -8.71
C GLY A 187 2.46 -3.53 -9.44
N LEU A 188 3.59 -2.82 -9.53
CA LEU A 188 3.66 -1.57 -10.29
C LEU A 188 3.44 -1.81 -11.79
N ALA A 189 3.96 -2.90 -12.36
CA ALA A 189 3.76 -3.22 -13.78
C ALA A 189 2.28 -3.50 -14.12
N ALA A 190 1.56 -4.22 -13.25
CA ALA A 190 0.12 -4.43 -13.40
C ALA A 190 -0.66 -3.12 -13.31
N ALA A 191 -0.33 -2.25 -12.35
CA ALA A 191 -0.98 -0.95 -12.20
C ALA A 191 -0.66 0.02 -13.34
N GLU A 192 0.57 0.02 -13.86
CA GLU A 192 0.93 0.74 -15.09
C GLU A 192 0.10 0.25 -16.28
N ALA A 193 -0.14 -1.06 -16.39
CA ALA A 193 -0.89 -1.63 -17.51
C ALA A 193 -2.39 -1.34 -17.42
N ALA A 194 -2.95 -1.24 -16.21
CA ALA A 194 -4.37 -1.01 -15.99
C ALA A 194 -4.75 0.47 -15.96
N PHE A 195 -3.91 1.33 -15.38
CA PHE A 195 -4.30 2.70 -15.00
C PHE A 195 -3.24 3.76 -15.35
N ASP A 196 -2.23 3.44 -16.17
CA ASP A 196 -1.06 4.30 -16.38
C ASP A 196 -0.47 4.83 -15.05
N PHE A 197 -0.48 3.97 -14.02
CA PHE A 197 -0.19 4.37 -12.65
C PHE A 197 1.29 4.73 -12.44
N GLU A 198 1.51 5.79 -11.68
CA GLU A 198 2.80 6.20 -11.14
C GLU A 198 2.64 6.48 -9.64
N HIS A 199 3.37 5.76 -8.78
CA HIS A 199 3.24 5.94 -7.33
C HIS A 199 3.84 7.27 -6.86
N ARG A 200 4.99 7.64 -7.44
CA ARG A 200 5.73 8.90 -7.22
C ARG A 200 6.23 9.20 -5.81
N ASP A 201 5.96 8.32 -4.86
CA ASP A 201 6.39 8.46 -3.47
C ASP A 201 6.63 7.12 -2.76
N LEU A 202 7.28 6.18 -3.42
CA LEU A 202 7.41 4.81 -2.94
C LEU A 202 8.64 4.63 -2.03
N HIS A 203 8.71 5.38 -0.94
CA HIS A 203 9.72 5.21 0.11
C HIS A 203 9.38 4.06 1.07
N LEU A 204 10.30 3.71 1.98
CA LEU A 204 10.14 2.52 2.83
C LEU A 204 8.93 2.59 3.78
N SER A 205 8.56 3.77 4.28
CA SER A 205 7.35 3.92 5.11
C SER A 205 6.04 3.78 4.33
N ASN A 206 6.06 3.87 2.99
CA ASN A 206 4.88 3.66 2.14
C ASN A 206 4.75 2.19 1.69
N LEU A 207 5.43 1.29 2.41
CA LEU A 207 5.49 -0.14 2.17
C LEU A 207 5.32 -0.85 3.51
N VAL A 208 4.29 -1.67 3.64
CA VAL A 208 4.06 -2.52 4.83
C VAL A 208 4.25 -3.98 4.48
N VAL A 209 4.73 -4.76 5.45
CA VAL A 209 5.02 -6.17 5.29
C VAL A 209 4.31 -6.98 6.36
N SER A 210 3.59 -8.01 5.91
CA SER A 210 2.95 -9.03 6.73
C SER A 210 3.63 -10.39 6.56
N ASP A 211 3.41 -11.26 7.54
CA ASP A 211 3.64 -12.69 7.35
C ASP A 211 2.65 -13.21 6.30
N TYR A 212 3.17 -13.96 5.33
CA TYR A 212 2.35 -14.63 4.33
C TYR A 212 2.21 -16.09 4.72
N GLU A 213 1.11 -16.38 5.42
CA GLU A 213 0.77 -17.74 5.82
C GLU A 213 0.01 -18.48 4.73
N ILE A 214 0.25 -19.77 4.68
CA ILE A 214 -0.37 -20.70 3.75
C ILE A 214 -1.75 -21.06 4.28
N ASN A 215 -2.81 -20.56 3.66
CA ASN A 215 -4.13 -21.12 3.89
C ASN A 215 -4.21 -22.50 3.21
N ASN A 216 -3.98 -23.57 3.99
CA ASN A 216 -4.13 -24.97 3.54
C ASN A 216 -5.61 -25.36 3.22
N ASN A 217 -6.52 -24.40 3.08
CA ASN A 217 -7.96 -24.65 2.97
C ASN A 217 -8.49 -24.77 1.53
N ASP A 218 -7.64 -24.60 0.51
CA ASP A 218 -8.01 -24.85 -0.90
C ASP A 218 -7.74 -26.31 -1.31
N THR A 219 -8.11 -27.27 -0.45
CA THR A 219 -8.43 -28.61 -0.93
C THR A 219 -9.93 -28.64 -1.16
N SER A 220 -10.32 -28.52 -2.43
CA SER A 220 -11.65 -28.88 -2.89
C SER A 220 -11.96 -30.30 -2.39
N ASN A 221 -12.87 -30.39 -1.42
CA ASN A 221 -13.43 -31.64 -0.93
C ASN A 221 -14.24 -32.30 -2.05
N ASP A 222 -13.59 -33.17 -2.82
CA ASP A 222 -14.24 -34.28 -3.49
C ASP A 222 -14.07 -35.54 -2.61
N ASP A 223 -15.20 -36.02 -2.10
CA ASP A 223 -15.56 -37.39 -1.70
C ASP A 223 -14.87 -38.14 -0.53
N ASP A 224 -15.76 -38.46 0.43
CA ASP A 224 -16.04 -39.79 1.00
C ASP A 224 -15.18 -40.37 2.15
N GLY A 225 -15.86 -40.62 3.27
CA GLY A 225 -15.69 -41.83 4.09
C GLY A 225 -14.41 -42.06 4.90
N GLY A 226 -14.42 -41.66 6.19
CA GLY A 226 -14.08 -42.57 7.28
C GLY A 226 -12.63 -42.65 7.85
N CYS A 227 -12.57 -42.47 9.18
CA CYS A 227 -11.70 -43.14 10.16
C CYS A 227 -10.24 -42.66 10.40
N ALA A 228 -10.08 -42.02 11.57
CA ALA A 228 -9.04 -42.16 12.59
C ALA A 228 -7.53 -42.08 12.25
N SER A 229 -6.95 -40.96 12.71
CA SER A 229 -5.65 -40.80 13.38
C SER A 229 -4.58 -41.90 13.23
N ILE A 230 -3.51 -41.58 12.48
CA ILE A 230 -2.15 -42.08 12.75
C ILE A 230 -1.16 -40.92 12.52
N ALA A 231 -0.40 -40.58 13.56
CA ALA A 231 0.77 -39.73 13.47
C ALA A 231 1.85 -40.44 12.66
N THR A 232 2.40 -39.81 11.61
CA THR A 232 3.54 -40.35 10.88
C THR A 232 4.46 -39.23 10.40
N THR A 233 5.67 -39.26 10.96
CA THR A 233 6.95 -38.74 10.47
C THR A 233 6.91 -37.80 9.26
N VAL A 234 7.31 -36.54 9.50
CA VAL A 234 7.60 -35.54 8.46
C VAL A 234 8.80 -36.01 7.64
N SER A 235 8.52 -36.67 6.53
CA SER A 235 9.42 -36.78 5.40
C SER A 235 9.51 -35.40 4.74
N SER A 236 10.71 -34.85 4.75
CA SER A 236 11.16 -33.80 3.84
C SER A 236 10.94 -34.26 2.41
N ASP A 237 9.88 -33.77 1.76
CA ASP A 237 9.76 -33.47 0.34
C ASP A 237 8.28 -33.21 0.01
N ASN A 238 8.02 -32.11 -0.71
CA ASN A 238 6.74 -31.68 -1.33
C ASN A 238 5.76 -30.86 -0.47
N ASN A 239 5.97 -29.53 -0.42
CA ASN A 239 4.92 -28.54 -0.72
C ASN A 239 5.51 -27.13 -0.99
N ASP A 240 6.28 -26.95 -2.08
CA ASP A 240 6.91 -25.64 -2.42
C ASP A 240 5.95 -24.68 -3.16
N HIS A 241 4.69 -25.07 -3.36
CA HIS A 241 3.69 -24.27 -4.09
C HIS A 241 2.95 -23.27 -3.21
N SER A 242 2.99 -23.47 -1.90
CA SER A 242 2.12 -22.76 -0.96
C SER A 242 2.61 -21.35 -0.59
N SER A 243 3.88 -21.02 -0.84
CA SER A 243 4.43 -19.69 -0.59
C SER A 243 4.43 -18.78 -1.83
N MET A 244 3.90 -19.24 -2.96
CA MET A 244 3.92 -18.47 -4.21
C MET A 244 2.78 -17.46 -4.26
N ILE A 245 3.08 -16.24 -4.73
CA ILE A 245 2.09 -15.17 -4.97
C ILE A 245 1.95 -15.00 -6.49
N GLU A 246 0.72 -15.10 -7.00
CA GLU A 246 0.42 -14.85 -8.41
C GLU A 246 0.26 -13.34 -8.67
N PHE A 247 0.91 -12.88 -9.73
CA PHE A 247 0.69 -11.59 -10.37
C PHE A 247 0.25 -11.83 -11.81
N ARG A 248 -0.54 -10.92 -12.37
CA ARG A 248 -0.88 -10.93 -13.81
C ARG A 248 -0.61 -9.56 -14.38
N VAL A 249 0.02 -9.51 -15.55
CA VAL A 249 0.24 -8.26 -16.28
C VAL A 249 -0.17 -8.52 -17.72
N GLU A 250 -1.17 -7.78 -18.20
CA GLU A 250 -1.73 -7.90 -19.54
C GLU A 250 -2.15 -9.35 -19.87
N GLY A 251 -2.75 -10.03 -18.88
CA GLY A 251 -3.24 -11.42 -18.99
C GLY A 251 -2.16 -12.50 -18.85
N LYS A 252 -0.88 -12.14 -18.67
CA LYS A 252 0.21 -13.09 -18.44
C LYS A 252 0.49 -13.26 -16.96
N SER A 253 0.48 -14.50 -16.48
CA SER A 253 0.81 -14.84 -15.09
C SER A 253 2.31 -14.85 -14.80
N TYR A 254 2.66 -14.37 -13.62
CA TYR A 254 3.99 -14.35 -13.02
C TYR A 254 3.88 -14.82 -11.57
N TRP A 255 4.78 -15.69 -11.13
CA TRP A 255 4.73 -16.27 -9.79
C TRP A 255 6.01 -15.94 -9.01
N VAL A 256 5.86 -15.43 -7.79
CA VAL A 256 6.99 -15.07 -6.91
C VAL A 256 6.90 -15.84 -5.61
N ASN A 257 7.97 -16.54 -5.23
CA ASN A 257 8.07 -17.14 -3.90
C ASN A 257 8.15 -16.02 -2.85
N SER A 258 7.18 -15.97 -1.94
CA SER A 258 7.07 -14.94 -0.90
C SER A 258 8.15 -15.06 0.18
N PHE A 259 8.73 -16.25 0.39
CA PHE A 259 9.55 -16.56 1.57
C PHE A 259 8.87 -16.16 2.89
N GLY A 260 7.56 -16.38 2.95
CA GLY A 260 6.70 -16.07 4.10
C GLY A 260 6.45 -14.57 4.29
N LYS A 261 6.71 -13.72 3.29
CA LYS A 261 6.50 -12.26 3.37
C LYS A 261 5.68 -11.74 2.19
N LYS A 262 4.62 -10.99 2.49
CA LYS A 262 3.82 -10.26 1.51
C LYS A 262 4.00 -8.76 1.73
N ILE A 263 4.22 -8.03 0.64
CA ILE A 263 4.27 -6.57 0.65
C ILE A 263 2.92 -5.96 0.28
N ALA A 264 2.55 -4.87 0.94
CA ALA A 264 1.47 -3.99 0.50
C ALA A 264 1.98 -2.54 0.35
N LEU A 265 1.62 -1.90 -0.77
CA LEU A 265 1.85 -0.51 -1.08
C LEU A 265 0.73 0.32 -0.44
N ILE A 266 1.10 1.38 0.27
CA ILE A 266 0.19 2.32 0.91
C ILE A 266 0.53 3.75 0.48
N ASP A 267 -0.33 4.69 0.84
CA ASP A 267 -0.19 6.13 0.57
C ASP A 267 -0.02 6.49 -0.91
N TYR A 268 -1.14 6.81 -1.54
CA TYR A 268 -1.17 7.22 -2.95
C TYR A 268 -1.30 8.74 -3.10
N GLY A 269 -1.02 9.51 -2.04
CA GLY A 269 -1.25 10.95 -1.98
C GLY A 269 -0.46 11.76 -3.02
N MET A 270 0.65 11.22 -3.53
CA MET A 270 1.48 11.86 -4.56
C MET A 270 1.35 11.22 -5.95
N SER A 271 0.45 10.25 -6.09
CA SER A 271 0.37 9.42 -7.29
C SER A 271 -0.18 10.15 -8.52
N ARG A 272 -0.06 9.49 -9.67
CA ARG A 272 -0.72 9.86 -10.91
C ARG A 272 -1.29 8.61 -11.57
N LEU A 273 -2.51 8.70 -12.07
CA LEU A 273 -3.22 7.60 -12.73
C LEU A 273 -4.24 8.12 -13.73
N VAL A 274 -4.77 7.19 -14.53
CA VAL A 274 -5.88 7.39 -15.45
C VAL A 274 -6.95 6.38 -15.11
N VAL A 275 -8.14 6.88 -14.75
CA VAL A 275 -9.37 6.07 -14.63
C VAL A 275 -10.29 6.51 -15.75
N ASP A 276 -11.11 7.54 -15.51
CA ASP A 276 -11.87 8.24 -16.55
C ASP A 276 -11.13 9.51 -17.04
N GLU A 277 -10.40 10.14 -16.13
CA GLU A 277 -9.55 11.30 -16.41
C GLU A 277 -8.17 11.11 -15.79
N THR A 278 -7.23 11.98 -16.17
CA THR A 278 -5.91 12.01 -15.54
C THR A 278 -6.00 12.67 -14.17
N LEU A 279 -5.83 11.86 -13.13
CA LEU A 279 -5.74 12.29 -11.74
C LEU A 279 -4.26 12.34 -11.34
N TYR A 280 -3.87 13.40 -10.64
CA TYR A 280 -2.50 13.59 -10.19
C TYR A 280 -2.42 14.60 -9.05
N THR A 281 -1.42 14.43 -8.18
CA THR A 281 -1.10 15.42 -7.16
C THR A 281 0.16 16.20 -7.54
N SER A 282 0.14 17.51 -7.33
CA SER A 282 1.33 18.35 -7.39
C SER A 282 1.90 18.52 -5.99
N PHE A 283 3.22 18.67 -5.88
CA PHE A 283 3.87 18.76 -4.58
C PHE A 283 4.76 19.99 -4.45
N SER A 284 4.97 20.40 -3.20
CA SER A 284 5.80 21.54 -2.83
C SER A 284 7.27 21.31 -3.19
N SER A 285 7.98 22.39 -3.52
CA SER A 285 9.43 22.37 -3.72
C SER A 285 10.20 21.93 -2.47
N SER A 286 9.62 22.06 -1.28
CA SER A 286 10.25 21.60 -0.02
C SER A 286 10.58 20.11 -0.03
N ILE A 287 9.82 19.29 -0.77
CA ILE A 287 10.11 17.85 -0.87
C ILE A 287 11.46 17.56 -1.54
N LEU A 288 11.99 18.51 -2.30
CA LEU A 288 13.25 18.41 -3.05
C LEU A 288 14.47 18.74 -2.17
N GLU A 289 14.26 19.28 -0.98
CA GLU A 289 15.31 19.74 -0.08
C GLU A 289 15.94 18.60 0.72
N GLY A 290 17.24 18.70 1.01
CA GLY A 290 17.99 17.70 1.77
C GLY A 290 18.82 16.74 0.91
N HIS A 291 19.72 16.00 1.56
CA HIS A 291 20.80 15.27 0.88
C HIS A 291 20.64 13.75 0.88
N ASN A 292 19.65 13.22 1.60
CA ASN A 292 19.44 11.78 1.67
C ASN A 292 18.97 11.19 0.32
N LEU A 293 19.00 9.85 0.22
CA LEU A 293 18.67 9.15 -1.02
C LEU A 293 17.22 9.36 -1.48
N GLN A 294 16.28 9.49 -0.55
CA GLN A 294 14.86 9.74 -0.86
C GLN A 294 14.71 11.13 -1.50
N ARG A 295 15.31 12.16 -0.90
CA ARG A 295 15.35 13.53 -1.44
C ARG A 295 16.03 13.59 -2.81
N LYS A 296 17.10 12.83 -3.01
CA LYS A 296 17.73 12.67 -4.32
C LYS A 296 16.77 12.05 -5.35
N THR A 297 16.00 11.05 -4.95
CA THR A 297 15.01 10.37 -5.80
C THR A 297 13.90 11.33 -6.22
N TYR A 298 13.38 12.17 -5.31
CA TYR A 298 12.41 13.22 -5.69
C TYR A 298 12.99 14.22 -6.69
N ARG A 299 14.27 14.62 -6.56
CA ARG A 299 14.91 15.51 -7.54
C ARG A 299 15.07 14.87 -8.91
N GLU A 300 15.44 13.59 -8.96
CA GLU A 300 15.50 12.83 -10.21
C GLU A 300 14.12 12.72 -10.85
N GLN A 301 13.08 12.41 -10.05
CA GLN A 301 11.69 12.35 -10.49
C GLN A 301 11.21 13.70 -11.01
N HIS A 302 11.41 14.78 -10.25
CA HIS A 302 11.04 16.14 -10.64
C HIS A 302 11.68 16.52 -11.98
N LYS A 303 12.96 16.18 -12.19
CA LYS A 303 13.63 16.40 -13.48
C LYS A 303 13.01 15.55 -14.59
N LEU A 304 12.73 14.28 -14.32
CA LEU A 304 12.20 13.32 -15.30
C LEU A 304 10.80 13.71 -15.80
N VAL A 305 9.95 14.20 -14.89
CA VAL A 305 8.59 14.70 -15.19
C VAL A 305 8.62 16.04 -15.96
N GLY A 306 9.77 16.73 -16.04
CA GLY A 306 9.89 18.03 -16.69
C GLY A 306 9.71 19.22 -15.76
N GLY A 307 9.68 18.98 -14.45
CA GLY A 307 9.64 20.00 -13.39
C GLY A 307 8.25 20.56 -13.07
N ILE A 308 8.26 21.71 -12.39
CA ILE A 308 7.06 22.35 -11.84
C ILE A 308 5.98 22.51 -12.92
N GLY A 309 4.75 22.08 -12.59
CA GLY A 309 3.58 22.17 -13.47
C GLY A 309 3.40 20.97 -14.41
N ASN A 310 4.39 20.08 -14.53
CA ASN A 310 4.32 18.94 -15.45
C ASN A 310 3.88 17.62 -14.79
N TYR A 311 3.47 17.65 -13.50
CA TYR A 311 3.01 16.45 -12.78
C TYR A 311 1.75 15.80 -13.37
N ARG A 312 1.02 16.48 -14.25
CA ARG A 312 -0.07 15.85 -15.00
C ARG A 312 0.43 14.85 -16.05
N THR A 313 1.61 15.10 -16.60
CA THR A 313 2.19 14.33 -17.70
C THR A 313 2.57 12.93 -17.23
N ALA A 314 2.27 11.94 -18.07
CA ALA A 314 2.67 10.55 -17.85
C ALA A 314 4.18 10.40 -18.01
N MET A 315 4.80 9.75 -17.03
CA MET A 315 6.21 9.42 -16.99
C MET A 315 6.39 8.10 -16.20
N PRO A 316 5.95 6.96 -16.74
CA PRO A 316 5.92 5.68 -16.02
C PRO A 316 7.32 5.23 -15.54
N GLU A 317 8.40 5.76 -16.12
CA GLU A 317 9.76 5.58 -15.65
C GLU A 317 10.02 6.10 -14.22
N THR A 318 9.12 6.90 -13.65
CA THR A 318 9.16 7.26 -12.22
C THR A 318 9.02 6.04 -11.32
N ASN A 319 8.24 5.02 -11.71
CA ASN A 319 8.15 3.77 -10.96
C ASN A 319 9.49 3.01 -10.95
N GLY A 320 10.18 2.91 -12.09
CA GLY A 320 11.51 2.30 -12.12
C GLY A 320 12.55 3.07 -11.32
N LEU A 321 12.44 4.40 -11.29
CA LEU A 321 13.27 5.24 -10.42
C LEU A 321 13.06 4.88 -8.94
N TRP A 322 11.83 4.63 -8.51
CA TRP A 322 11.54 4.16 -7.16
C TRP A 322 11.95 2.71 -6.91
N ILE A 323 11.81 1.80 -7.88
CA ILE A 323 12.36 0.44 -7.79
C ILE A 323 13.89 0.49 -7.57
N LYS A 324 14.60 1.37 -8.28
CA LYS A 324 16.04 1.62 -8.08
C LYS A 324 16.33 2.14 -6.68
N PHE A 325 15.52 3.07 -6.16
CA PHE A 325 15.63 3.58 -4.79
C PHE A 325 15.50 2.43 -3.77
N LEU A 326 14.51 1.56 -3.96
CA LEU A 326 14.26 0.41 -3.08
C LEU A 326 15.42 -0.57 -3.10
N ILE A 327 15.90 -0.97 -4.29
CA ILE A 327 17.09 -1.84 -4.39
C ILE A 327 18.29 -1.20 -3.67
N CYS A 328 18.46 0.12 -3.79
CA CYS A 328 19.54 0.84 -3.11
C CYS A 328 19.44 0.76 -1.59
N LYS A 329 18.23 0.91 -1.02
CA LYS A 329 17.97 0.86 0.42
C LYS A 329 18.05 -0.57 0.96
N LEU A 330 17.48 -1.55 0.24
CA LEU A 330 17.45 -2.95 0.66
C LEU A 330 18.83 -3.61 0.63
N PHE A 331 19.68 -3.21 -0.31
CA PHE A 331 20.98 -3.84 -0.54
C PHE A 331 22.12 -2.83 -0.63
N PRO A 332 22.63 -2.27 0.48
CA PRO A 332 23.74 -1.29 0.42
C PRO A 332 25.03 -1.82 -0.23
N LYS A 333 25.25 -3.14 -0.19
CA LYS A 333 26.37 -3.83 -0.84
C LYS A 333 25.86 -4.59 -2.08
N ARG A 334 26.39 -4.24 -3.26
CA ARG A 334 26.02 -4.81 -4.57
C ARG A 334 27.28 -5.09 -5.40
N PRO A 335 27.23 -6.01 -6.38
CA PRO A 335 26.08 -6.86 -6.76
C PRO A 335 25.81 -7.96 -5.73
N LEU A 336 24.60 -8.51 -5.76
CA LEU A 336 24.21 -9.68 -4.97
C LEU A 336 24.89 -10.93 -5.51
N ASN A 337 25.23 -11.88 -4.63
CA ASN A 337 25.80 -13.16 -5.05
C ASN A 337 24.67 -14.10 -5.51
N PRO A 338 24.63 -14.52 -6.79
CA PRO A 338 23.59 -15.40 -7.31
C PRO A 338 23.43 -16.72 -6.57
N ASN A 339 24.49 -17.23 -5.94
CA ASN A 339 24.48 -18.51 -5.22
C ASN A 339 23.93 -18.41 -3.79
N LYS A 340 23.57 -17.19 -3.33
CA LYS A 340 23.19 -16.94 -1.93
C LYS A 340 21.72 -16.59 -1.73
N ALA A 341 20.96 -16.35 -2.79
CA ALA A 341 19.54 -16.06 -2.68
C ALA A 341 18.84 -16.29 -4.02
N GLN A 342 17.64 -16.87 -3.97
CA GLN A 342 16.75 -16.86 -5.12
C GLN A 342 16.46 -15.41 -5.53
N TYR A 343 16.36 -15.18 -6.83
CA TYR A 343 16.13 -13.87 -7.45
C TYR A 343 17.29 -12.86 -7.40
N ALA A 344 18.46 -13.22 -6.86
CA ALA A 344 19.62 -12.32 -6.84
C ALA A 344 20.08 -11.89 -8.25
N ILE A 345 19.96 -12.77 -9.25
CA ILE A 345 20.27 -12.44 -10.66
C ILE A 345 19.29 -11.38 -11.19
N GLN A 346 18.00 -11.59 -10.98
CA GLN A 346 16.93 -10.69 -11.41
C GLN A 346 17.09 -9.30 -10.78
N VAL A 347 17.37 -9.24 -9.47
CA VAL A 347 17.60 -7.97 -8.77
C VAL A 347 18.85 -7.25 -9.29
N ASN A 348 19.94 -7.99 -9.58
CA ASN A 348 21.13 -7.39 -10.20
C ASN A 348 20.82 -6.84 -11.60
N GLN A 349 20.09 -7.58 -12.44
CA GLN A 349 19.70 -7.16 -13.78
C GLN A 349 18.78 -5.93 -13.76
N LEU A 350 17.80 -5.91 -12.85
CA LEU A 350 16.95 -4.74 -12.62
C LEU A 350 17.81 -3.52 -12.25
N TYR A 351 18.71 -3.68 -11.28
CA TYR A 351 19.56 -2.58 -10.82
C TYR A 351 20.44 -2.04 -11.95
N GLU A 352 21.11 -2.93 -12.70
CA GLU A 352 21.96 -2.54 -13.83
C GLU A 352 21.17 -1.77 -14.90
N ALA A 353 19.99 -2.25 -15.29
CA ALA A 353 19.16 -1.59 -16.29
C ALA A 353 18.67 -0.21 -15.83
N LEU A 354 18.19 -0.11 -14.58
CA LEU A 354 17.66 1.13 -13.99
C LEU A 354 18.75 2.17 -13.71
N MET A 355 20.02 1.74 -13.61
CA MET A 355 21.17 2.64 -13.49
C MET A 355 21.58 3.24 -14.84
N LEU A 356 21.33 2.54 -15.95
CA LEU A 356 21.74 2.99 -17.29
C LEU A 356 20.79 4.03 -17.87
N LYS A 357 19.48 3.85 -17.67
CA LYS A 357 18.44 4.75 -18.19
C LYS A 357 17.15 4.64 -17.36
N PRO A 358 16.26 5.64 -17.46
CA PRO A 358 14.89 5.51 -16.97
C PRO A 358 14.17 4.36 -17.69
N VAL A 359 13.49 3.49 -16.93
CA VAL A 359 12.70 2.35 -17.43
C VAL A 359 11.44 2.24 -16.55
N CYS A 360 10.26 2.01 -17.14
CA CYS A 360 9.04 1.77 -16.38
C CYS A 360 8.97 0.33 -15.84
N ALA A 361 8.08 0.06 -14.88
CA ALA A 361 7.96 -1.26 -14.27
C ALA A 361 7.54 -2.34 -15.28
N ARG A 362 6.65 -2.03 -16.23
CA ARG A 362 6.27 -2.95 -17.32
C ARG A 362 7.46 -3.39 -18.17
N ASN A 363 8.34 -2.46 -18.52
CA ASN A 363 9.54 -2.77 -19.30
C ASN A 363 10.62 -3.50 -18.47
N CYS A 364 10.55 -3.45 -17.14
CA CYS A 364 11.40 -4.27 -16.29
C CYS A 364 11.07 -5.77 -16.40
N LEU A 365 9.84 -6.15 -16.80
CA LEU A 365 9.43 -7.55 -16.86
C LEU A 365 10.24 -8.39 -17.85
N SER A 366 10.72 -7.80 -18.96
CA SER A 366 11.59 -8.50 -19.90
C SER A 366 12.95 -8.87 -19.30
N LEU A 367 13.35 -8.20 -18.22
CA LEU A 367 14.60 -8.45 -17.51
C LEU A 367 14.46 -9.54 -16.44
N LEU A 368 13.22 -9.84 -16.01
CA LEU A 368 12.98 -10.72 -14.88
C LEU A 368 13.07 -12.21 -15.21
N ALA A 369 13.28 -12.58 -16.48
CA ALA A 369 13.47 -13.94 -17.00
C ALA A 369 13.12 -15.04 -15.98
N PHE A 370 11.83 -15.18 -15.69
CA PHE A 370 11.32 -16.39 -15.03
C PHE A 370 11.58 -17.50 -16.05
N ASN A 371 12.36 -18.52 -15.69
CA ASN A 371 12.78 -19.56 -16.62
C ASN A 371 11.62 -19.99 -17.52
N GLY A 372 11.88 -19.96 -18.83
CA GLY A 372 10.88 -19.98 -19.89
C GLY A 372 9.93 -21.17 -19.83
N ASN A 373 8.76 -20.93 -19.28
CA ASN A 373 7.42 -21.34 -19.72
C ASN A 373 6.49 -20.78 -18.64
N GLY A 374 5.21 -20.55 -18.94
CA GLY A 374 4.21 -20.25 -17.89
C GLY A 374 3.96 -21.41 -16.91
N GLY A 375 4.98 -22.23 -16.63
CA GLY A 375 4.99 -23.29 -15.64
C GLY A 375 5.85 -22.85 -14.45
N LEU A 376 5.33 -23.14 -13.26
CA LEU A 376 6.00 -22.95 -11.98
C LEU A 376 7.47 -23.40 -12.04
N PRO A 377 8.40 -22.69 -11.39
CA PRO A 377 9.75 -23.21 -11.20
C PRO A 377 9.66 -24.51 -10.40
N THR A 378 10.19 -25.59 -10.97
CA THR A 378 10.34 -26.90 -10.31
C THR A 378 11.40 -26.87 -9.23
#